data_AF-A0A937VKM1-F1
#
_entry.id   AF-A0A937VKM1-F1
#
_cell.length_a   1.000
_cell.length_b   1.000
_cell.length_c   1.000
_cell.angle_alpha   90.00
_cell.angle_beta   90.00
_cell.angle_gamma   90.00
#
_symmetry.space_group_name_H-M   'P 1'
#
loop_
_entity.id
_entity.type
_entity.pdbx_description
1 polymer ?
#
loop_
_entity_poly.entity_id
_entity_poly.type
_entity_poly.pdbx_seq_one_letter_code
_entity_poly.pdbx_strand_id
1 'polypeptide(L)'
;MRRLLALIARHRLVAATAVVVVLGAAVGGVWAGTRGSAPEPEPLEPFFKMYQSYLLKRPGVVSVGIGERHGKRFIQVYVRELTPRIEAGIPTTLGGWNVRLKELRDPEPSPQSPRPSPSPPLPDPDSVAVGVRGIVTGLTTISEPQGLVLGWILIEGHPEPDTVCDRASVAITRDTRFYRRTEIGLQPVEVAVASEELRGRAVEIEFAGDVAGTDPVQATAALVVFVTAER
;
A
#
# COMPACT_ATOMS: atom_id res chain seq x y z
N MET A 1 63.63 24.38 -61.42
CA MET A 1 62.90 25.26 -60.47
C MET A 1 61.50 25.64 -60.98
N ARG A 2 60.63 24.66 -61.25
CA ARG A 2 59.25 24.90 -61.74
C ARG A 2 58.20 24.02 -61.03
N ARG A 3 58.54 23.46 -59.87
CA ARG A 3 57.64 22.64 -59.06
C ARG A 3 57.38 23.19 -57.65
N LEU A 4 57.88 24.40 -57.33
CA LEU A 4 57.70 25.03 -56.02
C LEU A 4 56.69 26.20 -56.01
N LEU A 5 56.19 26.63 -57.17
CA LEU A 5 55.22 27.73 -57.29
C LEU A 5 53.77 27.28 -57.53
N ALA A 6 53.52 25.97 -57.65
CA ALA A 6 52.17 25.43 -57.84
C ALA A 6 51.44 25.10 -56.51
N LEU A 7 52.15 25.12 -55.38
CA LEU A 7 51.58 24.80 -54.07
C LEU A 7 51.02 26.02 -53.33
N ILE A 8 51.35 27.25 -53.74
CA ILE A 8 50.87 28.49 -53.09
C ILE A 8 49.54 28.99 -53.71
N ALA A 9 49.19 28.55 -54.93
CA ALA A 9 47.94 28.97 -55.59
C ALA A 9 46.69 28.17 -55.17
N ARG A 10 46.83 27.05 -54.43
CA ARG A 10 45.69 26.25 -53.93
C ARG A 10 45.16 26.67 -52.55
N HIS A 11 45.76 27.67 -51.91
CA HIS A 11 45.30 28.19 -50.60
C HIS A 11 44.64 29.58 -50.65
N ARG A 12 44.23 30.05 -51.84
CA ARG A 12 43.44 31.29 -51.97
C ARG A 12 42.09 31.12 -52.68
N LEU A 13 41.56 29.89 -52.69
CA LEU A 13 40.21 29.60 -53.16
C LEU A 13 39.36 28.84 -52.12
N VAL A 14 39.67 28.98 -50.83
CA VAL A 14 38.82 28.51 -49.72
C VAL A 14 38.41 29.67 -48.79
N ALA A 15 38.89 30.90 -49.06
CA ALA A 15 38.63 32.07 -48.21
C ALA A 15 37.56 33.04 -48.77
N ALA A 16 36.69 32.57 -49.67
CA ALA A 16 35.64 33.42 -50.27
C ALA A 16 34.26 32.76 -50.29
N THR A 17 33.99 31.84 -49.36
CA THR A 17 32.64 31.30 -49.11
C THR A 17 32.38 31.14 -47.62
N ALA A 18 32.77 32.14 -46.81
CA ALA A 18 32.56 32.10 -45.36
C ALA A 18 32.11 33.45 -44.75
N VAL A 19 31.59 34.38 -45.57
CA VAL A 19 31.18 35.72 -45.08
C VAL A 19 29.70 36.07 -45.36
N VAL A 20 28.95 35.28 -46.14
CA VAL A 20 27.52 35.57 -46.39
C VAL A 20 26.55 34.70 -45.56
N VAL A 21 27.00 33.65 -44.88
CA VAL A 21 26.11 32.86 -44.00
C VAL A 21 26.10 33.36 -42.54
N VAL A 22 27.03 34.24 -42.16
CA VAL A 22 27.13 34.72 -40.77
C VAL A 22 26.35 36.03 -40.50
N LEU A 23 25.89 36.74 -41.53
CA LEU A 23 25.10 37.97 -41.37
C LEU A 23 23.61 37.85 -41.75
N GLY A 24 23.13 36.63 -42.02
CA GLY A 24 21.72 36.29 -42.21
C GLY A 24 21.08 35.58 -41.02
N ALA A 25 21.74 35.53 -39.85
CA ALA A 25 21.27 34.84 -38.65
C ALA A 25 21.02 35.78 -37.46
N ALA A 26 21.01 37.10 -37.67
CA ALA A 26 20.89 38.08 -36.58
C ALA A 26 19.48 38.69 -36.40
N VAL A 27 18.49 38.34 -37.23
CA VAL A 27 17.10 38.85 -37.08
C VAL A 27 16.04 37.72 -37.00
N GLY A 28 16.42 36.46 -37.23
CA GLY A 28 15.47 35.32 -37.25
C GLY A 28 15.68 34.26 -36.17
N GLY A 29 16.45 34.53 -35.11
CA GLY A 29 17.05 33.49 -34.28
C GLY A 29 16.75 33.52 -32.77
N VAL A 30 15.78 34.32 -32.29
CA VAL A 30 15.45 34.40 -30.85
C VAL A 30 13.94 34.23 -30.63
N TRP A 31 13.37 33.15 -31.18
CA TRP A 31 12.04 32.64 -30.78
C TRP A 31 12.10 31.15 -30.41
N ALA A 32 13.25 30.70 -29.92
CA ALA A 32 13.41 29.41 -29.22
C ALA A 32 13.43 29.61 -27.69
N GLY A 33 12.79 30.67 -27.21
CA GLY A 33 12.65 31.00 -25.80
C GLY A 33 11.30 30.54 -25.28
N THR A 34 11.35 29.67 -24.27
CA THR A 34 10.25 29.33 -23.37
C THR A 34 9.01 28.73 -24.05
N ARG A 35 9.06 27.42 -24.35
CA ARG A 35 7.90 26.59 -24.03
C ARG A 35 7.73 26.73 -22.53
N GLY A 36 6.91 27.68 -22.10
CA GLY A 36 6.54 27.81 -20.71
C GLY A 36 6.08 26.44 -20.26
N SER A 37 6.80 25.85 -19.31
CA SER A 37 6.27 24.74 -18.54
C SER A 37 4.93 25.25 -18.04
N ALA A 38 3.84 24.70 -18.59
CA ALA A 38 2.52 24.99 -18.08
C ALA A 38 2.60 24.83 -16.55
N PRO A 39 2.08 25.79 -15.77
CA PRO A 39 2.18 25.74 -14.32
C PRO A 39 1.78 24.35 -13.86
N GLU A 40 2.66 23.74 -13.05
CA GLU A 40 2.41 22.41 -12.53
C GLU A 40 1.08 22.46 -11.78
N PRO A 41 0.12 21.57 -12.11
CA PRO A 41 -1.20 21.63 -11.50
C PRO A 41 -1.06 21.52 -9.98
N GLU A 42 -1.85 22.31 -9.26
CA GLU A 42 -1.90 22.23 -7.80
C GLU A 42 -2.08 20.77 -7.35
N PRO A 43 -1.46 20.36 -6.23
CA PRO A 43 -1.51 18.97 -5.75
C PRO A 43 -2.93 18.41 -5.83
N LEU A 44 -3.07 17.18 -6.31
CA LEU A 44 -4.40 16.58 -6.57
C LEU A 44 -5.14 16.28 -5.26
N GLU A 45 -4.41 15.96 -4.20
CA GLU A 45 -4.89 15.42 -2.93
C GLU A 45 -5.93 16.31 -2.22
N PRO A 46 -5.71 17.63 -2.06
CA PRO A 46 -6.67 18.50 -1.38
C PRO A 46 -8.02 18.59 -2.12
N PHE A 47 -8.01 18.46 -3.45
CA PHE A 47 -9.21 18.57 -4.28
C PHE A 47 -9.84 17.23 -4.64
N PHE A 48 -9.12 16.13 -4.46
CA PHE A 48 -9.53 14.80 -4.91
C PHE A 48 -10.89 14.39 -4.33
N LYS A 49 -11.14 14.63 -3.04
CA LYS A 49 -12.42 14.28 -2.39
C LYS A 49 -13.62 14.99 -3.02
N MET A 50 -13.45 16.25 -3.42
CA MET A 50 -14.46 17.03 -4.12
C MET A 50 -14.70 16.48 -5.53
N TYR A 51 -13.64 16.21 -6.28
CA TYR A 51 -13.72 15.62 -7.62
C TYR A 51 -14.34 14.23 -7.62
N GLN A 52 -13.94 13.38 -6.66
CA GLN A 52 -14.53 12.06 -6.45
C GLN A 52 -16.04 12.16 -6.22
N SER A 53 -16.48 13.05 -5.33
CA SER A 53 -17.91 13.24 -5.03
C SER A 53 -18.71 13.74 -6.25
N TYR A 54 -18.12 14.61 -7.08
CA TYR A 54 -18.72 15.09 -8.31
C TYR A 54 -18.82 13.99 -9.39
N LEU A 55 -17.75 13.22 -9.59
CA LEU A 55 -17.67 12.17 -10.61
C LEU A 55 -18.53 10.95 -10.25
N LEU A 56 -18.62 10.58 -8.97
CA LEU A 56 -19.48 9.47 -8.51
C LEU A 56 -20.98 9.75 -8.69
N LYS A 57 -21.39 11.02 -8.80
CA LYS A 57 -22.78 11.38 -9.12
C LYS A 57 -23.13 11.20 -10.60
N ARG A 58 -22.14 10.93 -11.46
CA ARG A 58 -22.37 10.74 -12.90
C ARG A 58 -22.90 9.31 -13.17
N PRO A 59 -23.92 9.16 -14.03
CA PRO A 59 -24.44 7.83 -14.39
C PRO A 59 -23.34 6.92 -14.95
N GLY A 60 -23.28 5.67 -14.45
CA GLY A 60 -22.36 4.65 -14.93
C GLY A 60 -20.97 4.65 -14.29
N VAL A 61 -20.64 5.66 -13.47
CA VAL A 61 -19.38 5.69 -12.70
C VAL A 61 -19.49 4.78 -11.47
N VAL A 62 -18.53 3.87 -11.31
CA VAL A 62 -18.44 2.90 -10.20
C VAL A 62 -17.48 3.38 -9.13
N SER A 63 -16.32 3.85 -9.54
CA SER A 63 -15.28 4.32 -8.62
C SER A 63 -14.38 5.36 -9.30
N VAL A 64 -13.64 6.10 -8.48
CA VAL A 64 -12.69 7.11 -8.91
C VAL A 64 -11.43 6.92 -8.09
N GLY A 65 -10.27 6.94 -8.75
CA GLY A 65 -8.96 6.78 -8.14
C GLY A 65 -7.94 7.75 -8.73
N ILE A 66 -6.74 7.75 -8.16
CA ILE A 66 -5.58 8.45 -8.71
C ILE A 66 -4.71 7.40 -9.40
N GLY A 67 -4.47 7.58 -10.69
CA GLY A 67 -3.52 6.78 -11.46
C GLY A 67 -2.23 7.56 -11.70
N GLU A 68 -1.15 6.84 -11.98
CA GLU A 68 0.13 7.44 -12.39
C GLU A 68 0.65 6.75 -13.65
N ARG A 69 1.11 7.53 -14.62
CA ARG A 69 1.74 7.02 -15.84
C ARG A 69 2.88 7.95 -16.26
N HIS A 70 4.08 7.39 -16.38
CA HIS A 70 5.31 8.14 -16.72
C HIS A 70 5.56 9.33 -15.77
N GLY A 71 5.38 9.13 -14.45
CA GLY A 71 5.55 10.18 -13.44
C GLY A 71 4.48 11.27 -13.45
N LYS A 72 3.46 11.16 -14.32
CA LYS A 72 2.33 12.10 -14.37
C LYS A 72 1.10 11.44 -13.75
N ARG A 73 0.57 12.09 -12.72
CA ARG A 73 -0.68 11.66 -12.08
C ARG A 73 -1.90 12.11 -12.89
N PHE A 74 -2.96 11.34 -12.82
CA PHE A 74 -4.22 11.61 -13.49
C PHE A 74 -5.38 11.02 -12.69
N ILE A 75 -6.59 11.53 -12.92
CA ILE A 75 -7.81 11.01 -12.31
C ILE A 75 -8.27 9.81 -13.14
N GLN A 76 -8.34 8.63 -12.51
CA GLN A 76 -8.84 7.41 -13.13
C GLN A 76 -10.30 7.20 -12.73
N VAL A 77 -11.21 7.22 -13.69
CA VAL A 77 -12.63 6.96 -13.49
C VAL A 77 -12.95 5.56 -14.00
N TYR A 78 -13.56 4.74 -13.15
CA TYR A 78 -13.97 3.39 -13.48
C TYR A 78 -15.47 3.37 -13.77
N VAL A 79 -15.85 2.77 -14.88
CA VAL A 79 -17.25 2.66 -15.33
C VAL A 79 -17.60 1.20 -15.58
N ARG A 80 -18.86 0.81 -15.40
CA ARG A 80 -19.29 -0.59 -15.66
C ARG A 80 -19.18 -0.95 -17.14
N GLU A 81 -19.65 -0.03 -17.98
CA GLU A 81 -19.68 -0.19 -19.43
C GLU A 81 -19.29 1.15 -20.07
N LEU A 82 -18.36 1.12 -21.03
CA LEU A 82 -17.92 2.33 -21.71
C LEU A 82 -18.86 2.66 -22.88
N THR A 83 -19.93 3.41 -22.60
CA THR A 83 -20.86 3.89 -23.63
C THR A 83 -20.51 5.30 -24.12
N PRO A 84 -20.83 5.69 -25.38
CA PRO A 84 -20.59 7.04 -25.88
C PRO A 84 -21.26 8.14 -25.03
N ARG A 85 -22.40 7.81 -24.40
CA ARG A 85 -23.10 8.73 -23.49
C ARG A 85 -22.29 9.02 -22.22
N ILE A 86 -21.62 7.99 -21.69
CA ILE A 86 -20.77 8.12 -20.50
C ILE A 86 -19.49 8.88 -20.87
N GLU A 87 -18.87 8.54 -22.00
CA GLU A 87 -17.67 9.22 -22.49
C GLU A 87 -17.91 10.72 -22.72
N ALA A 88 -19.03 11.10 -23.33
CA ALA A 88 -19.41 12.50 -23.52
C ALA A 88 -19.81 13.21 -22.21
N GLY A 89 -20.24 12.44 -21.20
CA GLY A 89 -20.73 12.97 -19.91
C GLY A 89 -19.64 13.22 -18.88
N ILE A 90 -18.42 12.73 -19.12
CA ILE A 90 -17.27 12.83 -18.21
C ILE A 90 -16.22 13.73 -18.86
N PRO A 91 -15.81 14.82 -18.18
CA PRO A 91 -14.85 15.74 -18.75
C PRO A 91 -13.49 15.06 -18.89
N THR A 92 -12.77 15.35 -19.98
CA THR A 92 -11.41 14.84 -20.22
C THR A 92 -10.35 15.51 -19.34
N THR A 93 -10.68 16.66 -18.76
CA THR A 93 -9.87 17.37 -17.76
C THR A 93 -10.73 17.89 -16.62
N LEU A 94 -10.21 17.88 -15.39
CA LEU A 94 -10.92 18.38 -14.21
C LEU A 94 -9.92 19.07 -13.28
N GLY A 95 -10.08 20.39 -13.08
CA GLY A 95 -9.15 21.17 -12.27
C GLY A 95 -7.70 21.14 -12.79
N GLY A 96 -7.52 21.08 -14.12
CA GLY A 96 -6.19 20.95 -14.75
C GLY A 96 -5.64 19.53 -14.81
N TRP A 97 -6.29 18.55 -14.16
CA TRP A 97 -5.87 17.15 -14.18
C TRP A 97 -6.52 16.37 -15.32
N ASN A 98 -5.75 15.52 -15.99
CA ASN A 98 -6.30 14.61 -17.00
C ASN A 98 -7.23 13.59 -16.34
N VAL A 99 -8.37 13.34 -16.95
CA VAL A 99 -9.32 12.32 -16.54
C VAL A 99 -9.27 11.18 -17.56
N ARG A 100 -9.10 9.95 -17.09
CA ARG A 100 -9.10 8.76 -17.93
C ARG A 100 -10.22 7.83 -17.53
N LEU A 101 -10.92 7.32 -18.53
CA LEU A 101 -11.94 6.30 -18.36
C LEU A 101 -11.29 4.93 -18.43
N LYS A 102 -11.71 4.02 -17.56
CA LYS A 102 -11.39 2.60 -17.63
C LYS A 102 -12.66 1.82 -17.37
N GLU A 103 -13.01 1.00 -18.34
CA GLU A 103 -14.08 0.04 -18.16
C GLU A 103 -13.63 -1.03 -17.15
N LEU A 104 -14.41 -1.19 -16.10
CA LEU A 104 -14.24 -2.29 -15.17
C LEU A 104 -14.83 -3.52 -15.83
N ARG A 105 -13.98 -4.33 -16.48
CA ARG A 105 -14.39 -5.67 -16.85
C ARG A 105 -14.77 -6.40 -15.58
N ASP A 106 -15.97 -6.96 -15.54
CA ASP A 106 -16.31 -7.90 -14.49
C ASP A 106 -15.17 -8.92 -14.41
N PRO A 107 -14.56 -9.12 -13.23
CA PRO A 107 -13.60 -10.19 -13.09
C PRO A 107 -14.30 -11.45 -13.59
N GLU A 108 -13.64 -12.15 -14.51
CA GLU A 108 -14.08 -13.48 -14.94
C GLU A 108 -14.49 -14.22 -13.66
N PRO A 109 -15.73 -14.75 -13.59
CA PRO A 109 -16.25 -15.30 -12.36
C PRO A 109 -15.20 -16.28 -11.86
N SER A 110 -14.56 -15.93 -10.74
CA SER A 110 -13.54 -16.77 -10.15
C SER A 110 -14.10 -18.19 -10.17
N PRO A 111 -13.33 -19.20 -10.65
CA PRO A 111 -13.81 -20.57 -10.66
C PRO A 111 -14.43 -20.82 -9.30
N GLN A 112 -15.73 -21.17 -9.29
CA GLN A 112 -16.53 -21.22 -8.07
C GLN A 112 -15.65 -21.85 -7.00
N SER A 113 -15.31 -21.06 -5.98
CA SER A 113 -14.56 -21.60 -4.85
C SER A 113 -15.28 -22.88 -4.47
N PRO A 114 -14.58 -24.03 -4.38
CA PRO A 114 -15.22 -25.30 -4.06
C PRO A 114 -16.19 -25.03 -2.93
N ARG A 115 -17.44 -25.48 -3.12
CA ARG A 115 -18.54 -25.36 -2.15
C ARG A 115 -17.91 -25.43 -0.77
N PRO A 116 -18.07 -24.42 0.12
CA PRO A 116 -17.36 -24.40 1.39
C PRO A 116 -17.50 -25.79 1.98
N SER A 117 -16.35 -26.46 2.17
CA SER A 117 -16.33 -27.72 2.90
C SER A 117 -17.21 -27.51 4.13
N PRO A 118 -18.08 -28.48 4.50
CA PRO A 118 -18.89 -28.34 5.69
C PRO A 118 -17.97 -27.80 6.79
N SER A 119 -18.36 -26.65 7.37
CA SER A 119 -17.55 -26.00 8.40
C SER A 119 -17.09 -27.10 9.34
N PRO A 120 -15.78 -27.22 9.62
CA PRO A 120 -15.32 -28.18 10.60
C PRO A 120 -16.20 -28.00 11.85
N PRO A 121 -16.66 -29.10 12.46
CA PRO A 121 -17.47 -28.99 13.67
C PRO A 121 -16.78 -28.00 14.61
N LEU A 122 -17.56 -27.06 15.17
CA LEU A 122 -17.05 -26.10 16.14
C LEU A 122 -16.24 -26.89 17.18
N PRO A 123 -15.00 -26.47 17.48
CA PRO A 123 -14.20 -27.15 18.49
C PRO A 123 -15.02 -27.24 19.77
N ASP A 124 -14.90 -28.39 20.44
CA ASP A 124 -15.48 -28.59 21.76
C ASP A 124 -15.06 -27.40 22.63
N PRO A 125 -15.97 -26.67 23.31
CA PRO A 125 -15.59 -25.56 24.19
C PRO A 125 -14.62 -26.00 25.30
N ASP A 126 -14.52 -27.30 25.57
CA ASP A 126 -13.55 -27.88 26.51
C ASP A 126 -12.22 -28.30 25.83
N SER A 127 -12.08 -28.13 24.51
CA SER A 127 -10.86 -28.40 23.72
C SER A 127 -10.39 -27.18 22.91
N VAL A 128 -10.47 -25.97 23.49
CA VAL A 128 -9.85 -24.80 22.85
C VAL A 128 -8.33 -24.99 22.89
N ALA A 129 -7.76 -25.41 21.77
CA ALA A 129 -6.32 -25.60 21.64
C ALA A 129 -5.64 -24.26 21.94
N VAL A 130 -4.77 -24.24 22.95
CA VAL A 130 -3.97 -23.07 23.28
C VAL A 130 -3.09 -22.80 22.06
N GLY A 131 -3.14 -21.59 21.52
CA GLY A 131 -2.33 -21.22 20.36
C GLY A 131 -0.84 -21.27 20.70
N VAL A 132 -0.45 -20.53 21.74
CA VAL A 132 0.92 -20.50 22.26
C VAL A 132 0.90 -20.26 23.77
N ARG A 133 1.82 -20.89 24.50
CA ARG A 133 2.13 -20.63 25.91
C ARG A 133 3.60 -20.22 26.01
N GLY A 134 3.90 -19.11 26.69
CA GLY A 134 5.28 -18.63 26.79
C GLY A 134 5.43 -17.28 27.46
N ILE A 135 6.61 -16.67 27.30
CA ILE A 135 6.94 -15.35 27.81
C ILE A 135 6.84 -14.32 26.69
N VAL A 136 6.26 -13.17 26.98
CA VAL A 136 6.28 -12.03 26.06
C VAL A 136 7.69 -11.43 26.01
N THR A 137 8.41 -11.62 24.91
CA THR A 137 9.78 -11.13 24.73
C THR A 137 9.86 -9.85 23.90
N GLY A 138 8.88 -9.62 23.01
CA GLY A 138 8.81 -8.45 22.14
C GLY A 138 7.46 -7.76 22.20
N LEU A 139 7.47 -6.43 22.06
CA LEU A 139 6.29 -5.57 21.98
C LEU A 139 6.52 -4.56 20.85
N THR A 140 5.56 -4.41 19.96
CA THR A 140 5.57 -3.38 18.91
C THR A 140 4.21 -2.68 18.92
N THR A 141 4.20 -1.40 19.24
CA THR A 141 2.99 -0.58 19.28
C THR A 141 2.85 0.22 18.00
N ILE A 142 1.62 0.50 17.59
CA ILE A 142 1.33 1.39 16.47
C ILE A 142 0.80 2.70 17.04
N SER A 143 1.57 3.78 16.90
CA SER A 143 1.18 5.11 17.38
C SER A 143 -0.07 5.65 16.69
N GLU A 144 -0.30 5.24 15.44
CA GLU A 144 -1.48 5.58 14.64
C GLU A 144 -2.09 4.27 14.09
N PRO A 145 -3.05 3.65 14.79
CA PRO A 145 -3.57 2.34 14.39
C PRO A 145 -4.20 2.42 12.99
N GLN A 146 -3.52 1.84 12.01
CA GLN A 146 -4.03 1.67 10.66
C GLN A 146 -4.94 0.44 10.65
N GLY A 147 -6.23 0.63 10.93
CA GLY A 147 -7.22 -0.44 10.99
C GLY A 147 -7.49 -0.94 12.41
N LEU A 148 -7.63 -2.25 12.58
CA LEU A 148 -8.07 -2.88 13.83
C LEU A 148 -6.93 -3.29 14.77
N VAL A 149 -5.69 -3.32 14.27
CA VAL A 149 -4.51 -3.76 15.04
C VAL A 149 -3.97 -2.62 15.88
N LEU A 150 -3.80 -2.87 17.17
CA LEU A 150 -3.25 -1.94 18.17
C LEU A 150 -1.73 -2.13 18.34
N GLY A 151 -1.24 -3.34 18.09
CA GLY A 151 0.16 -3.69 18.17
C GLY A 151 0.40 -5.18 17.98
N TRP A 152 1.65 -5.59 18.12
CA TRP A 152 2.07 -6.98 18.10
C TRP A 152 2.86 -7.33 19.35
N ILE A 153 2.69 -8.56 19.80
CA ILE A 153 3.48 -9.16 20.86
C ILE A 153 4.22 -10.38 20.30
N LEU A 154 5.49 -10.54 20.68
CA LEU A 154 6.27 -11.74 20.37
C LEU A 154 6.29 -12.60 21.63
N ILE A 155 5.88 -13.86 21.49
CA ILE A 155 5.83 -14.85 22.55
C ILE A 155 6.83 -15.94 22.22
N GLU A 156 7.65 -16.29 23.21
CA GLU A 156 8.58 -17.41 23.14
C GLU A 156 8.32 -18.35 24.33
N GLY A 157 8.02 -19.59 24.02
CA GLY A 157 7.82 -20.68 24.96
C GLY A 157 8.53 -21.94 24.53
N HIS A 158 8.10 -23.07 25.08
CA HIS A 158 8.56 -24.39 24.68
C HIS A 158 7.39 -25.15 24.02
N PRO A 159 7.67 -26.12 23.13
CA PRO A 159 6.61 -26.97 22.59
C PRO A 159 5.94 -27.76 23.71
N GLU A 160 4.62 -27.62 23.82
CA GLU A 160 3.81 -28.34 24.81
C GLU A 160 2.71 -29.14 24.08
N PRO A 161 2.22 -30.25 24.66
CA PRO A 161 1.26 -31.12 23.96
C PRO A 161 -0.07 -30.46 23.62
N ASP A 162 -0.43 -29.40 24.34
CA ASP A 162 -1.67 -28.63 24.20
C ASP A 162 -1.48 -27.29 23.47
N THR A 163 -0.26 -27.00 22.97
CA THR A 163 0.01 -25.78 22.20
C THR A 163 0.11 -26.04 20.70
N VAL A 164 -0.34 -25.08 19.89
CA VAL A 164 -0.20 -25.14 18.42
C VAL A 164 1.24 -24.83 18.00
N CYS A 165 1.90 -23.90 18.69
CA CYS A 165 3.30 -23.57 18.48
C CYS A 165 3.98 -23.12 19.78
N ASP A 166 5.31 -23.08 19.74
CA ASP A 166 6.18 -22.60 20.82
C ASP A 166 6.56 -21.12 20.66
N ARG A 167 6.57 -20.59 19.43
CA ARG A 167 6.86 -19.19 19.12
C ARG A 167 5.79 -18.56 18.22
N ALA A 168 5.33 -17.38 18.61
CA ALA A 168 4.34 -16.65 17.83
C ALA A 168 4.52 -15.13 17.89
N SER A 169 4.31 -14.46 16.76
CA SER A 169 4.10 -13.02 16.64
C SER A 169 2.59 -12.78 16.48
N VAL A 170 1.98 -12.23 17.54
CA VAL A 170 0.53 -12.17 17.67
C VAL A 170 0.05 -10.73 17.60
N ALA A 171 -0.84 -10.46 16.66
CA ALA A 171 -1.51 -9.17 16.53
C ALA A 171 -2.57 -9.01 17.64
N ILE A 172 -2.51 -7.88 18.33
CA ILE A 172 -3.50 -7.48 19.33
C ILE A 172 -4.44 -6.47 18.68
N THR A 173 -5.74 -6.70 18.82
CA THR A 173 -6.79 -5.86 18.24
C THR A 173 -7.69 -5.28 19.34
N ARG A 174 -8.68 -4.47 18.96
CA ARG A 174 -9.71 -3.99 19.89
C ARG A 174 -10.61 -5.11 20.42
N ASP A 175 -10.68 -6.23 19.72
CA ASP A 175 -11.52 -7.37 20.09
C ASP A 175 -10.77 -8.39 20.96
N THR A 176 -9.44 -8.22 21.11
CA THR A 176 -8.63 -9.08 21.96
C THR A 176 -8.99 -8.87 23.43
N ARG A 177 -9.31 -9.96 24.13
CA ARG A 177 -9.68 -9.92 25.55
C ARG A 177 -8.51 -10.33 26.44
N PHE A 178 -8.35 -9.65 27.55
CA PHE A 178 -7.28 -9.88 28.52
C PHE A 178 -7.85 -10.42 29.83
N TYR A 179 -7.28 -11.52 30.31
CA TYR A 179 -7.65 -12.14 31.58
C TYR A 179 -6.42 -12.49 32.39
N ARG A 180 -6.61 -12.62 33.70
CA ARG A 180 -5.65 -13.22 34.63
C ARG A 180 -6.24 -14.52 35.16
N ARG A 181 -5.43 -15.58 35.15
CA ARG A 181 -5.79 -16.85 35.78
C ARG A 181 -5.63 -16.73 37.30
N THR A 182 -6.69 -17.07 38.03
CA THR A 182 -6.73 -17.10 39.51
C THR A 182 -7.20 -18.48 39.96
N GLU A 183 -7.12 -18.76 41.26
CA GLU A 183 -7.63 -20.02 41.85
C GLU A 183 -9.14 -20.22 41.61
N ILE A 184 -9.88 -19.12 41.41
CA ILE A 184 -11.34 -19.10 41.27
C ILE A 184 -11.76 -19.05 39.78
N GLY A 185 -10.78 -19.00 38.85
CA GLY A 185 -11.01 -18.96 37.41
C GLY A 185 -10.38 -17.74 36.72
N LEU A 186 -10.90 -17.39 35.54
CA LEU A 186 -10.41 -16.26 34.75
C LEU A 186 -11.06 -14.94 35.19
N GLN A 187 -10.24 -13.96 35.54
CA GLN A 187 -10.69 -12.61 35.87
C GLN A 187 -10.29 -11.63 34.75
N PRO A 188 -11.22 -10.81 34.20
CA PRO A 188 -10.87 -9.83 33.18
C PRO A 188 -9.92 -8.77 33.74
N VAL A 189 -8.98 -8.32 32.93
CA VAL A 189 -8.01 -7.28 33.29
C VAL A 189 -7.97 -6.21 32.21
N GLU A 190 -7.98 -4.95 32.61
CA GLU A 190 -7.67 -3.85 31.71
C GLU A 190 -6.15 -3.70 31.60
N VAL A 191 -5.60 -4.02 30.43
CA VAL A 191 -4.17 -3.84 30.14
C VAL A 191 -4.03 -2.99 28.89
N ALA A 192 -3.25 -1.90 28.99
CA ALA A 192 -2.86 -1.15 27.82
C ALA A 192 -1.81 -1.96 27.04
N VAL A 193 -2.08 -2.24 25.75
CA VAL A 193 -1.17 -2.97 24.85
C VAL A 193 0.22 -2.30 24.76
N ALA A 194 0.28 -0.99 24.99
CA ALA A 194 1.50 -0.20 25.02
C ALA A 194 2.25 -0.24 26.37
N SER A 195 1.74 -0.98 27.35
CA SER A 195 2.38 -1.07 28.65
C SER A 195 3.59 -2.00 28.58
N GLU A 196 4.75 -1.49 28.97
CA GLU A 196 5.96 -2.31 29.23
C GLU A 196 5.68 -3.42 30.27
N GLU A 197 4.59 -3.34 31.03
CA GLU A 197 4.14 -4.36 31.96
C GLU A 197 3.81 -5.72 31.31
N LEU A 198 3.58 -5.74 30.00
CA LEU A 198 3.39 -6.98 29.23
C LEU A 198 4.70 -7.72 29.02
N ARG A 199 5.83 -7.00 28.86
CA ARG A 199 7.13 -7.62 28.58
C ARG A 199 7.59 -8.44 29.79
N GLY A 200 8.04 -9.66 29.53
CA GLY A 200 8.47 -10.59 30.57
C GLY A 200 7.34 -11.29 31.33
N ARG A 201 6.07 -11.07 30.96
CA ARG A 201 4.94 -11.82 31.53
C ARG A 201 4.80 -13.17 30.86
N ALA A 202 4.45 -14.17 31.66
CA ALA A 202 4.01 -15.46 31.17
C ALA A 202 2.54 -15.36 30.74
N VAL A 203 2.26 -15.85 29.53
CA VAL A 203 0.94 -15.77 28.90
C VAL A 203 0.58 -17.07 28.20
N GLU A 204 -0.72 -17.34 28.16
CA GLU A 204 -1.35 -18.28 27.24
C GLU A 204 -2.22 -17.48 26.27
N ILE A 205 -2.15 -17.82 24.99
CA ILE A 205 -2.87 -17.09 23.94
C ILE A 205 -3.70 -18.07 23.12
N GLU A 206 -4.96 -17.70 22.90
CA GLU A 206 -5.81 -18.33 21.91
C GLU A 206 -5.85 -17.47 20.65
N PHE A 207 -5.68 -18.10 19.49
CA PHE A 207 -5.70 -17.42 18.21
C PHE A 207 -7.12 -17.20 17.68
N ALA A 208 -7.34 -16.05 17.06
CA ALA A 208 -8.53 -15.72 16.29
C ALA A 208 -8.25 -15.96 14.80
N GLY A 209 -9.10 -16.77 14.17
CA GLY A 209 -9.08 -16.98 12.73
C GLY A 209 -7.89 -17.78 12.21
N ASP A 210 -7.48 -17.48 10.98
CA ASP A 210 -6.41 -18.21 10.30
C ASP A 210 -5.03 -17.87 10.89
N VAL A 211 -4.18 -18.90 10.90
CA VAL A 211 -2.80 -18.84 11.36
C VAL A 211 -1.87 -18.97 10.15
N ALA A 212 -0.81 -18.15 10.09
CA ALA A 212 0.13 -18.12 8.98
C ALA A 212 1.59 -18.19 9.48
N GLY A 213 2.54 -18.42 8.57
CA GLY A 213 3.96 -18.51 8.93
C GLY A 213 4.33 -19.81 9.66
N THR A 214 5.62 -20.02 9.88
CA THR A 214 6.15 -21.27 10.44
C THR A 214 7.06 -21.06 11.65
N ASP A 215 7.83 -19.96 11.71
CA ASP A 215 8.64 -19.57 12.87
C ASP A 215 9.11 -18.10 12.75
N PRO A 216 8.60 -17.16 13.58
CA PRO A 216 7.47 -17.37 14.48
C PRO A 216 6.17 -17.53 13.68
N VAL A 217 5.21 -18.26 14.25
CA VAL A 217 3.84 -18.30 13.75
C VAL A 217 3.22 -16.90 13.83
N GLN A 218 2.47 -16.49 12.81
CA GLN A 218 1.75 -15.22 12.75
C GLN A 218 0.26 -15.47 12.94
N ALA A 219 -0.35 -14.79 13.92
CA ALA A 219 -1.76 -14.95 14.24
C ALA A 219 -2.36 -13.65 14.81
N THR A 220 -3.68 -13.64 15.00
CA THR A 220 -4.39 -12.59 15.75
C THR A 220 -4.81 -13.15 17.11
N ALA A 221 -4.71 -12.39 18.19
CA ALA A 221 -5.16 -12.86 19.51
C ALA A 221 -6.68 -12.72 19.65
N ALA A 222 -7.36 -13.82 19.96
CA ALA A 222 -8.71 -13.79 20.53
C ALA A 222 -8.65 -13.47 22.03
N LEU A 223 -7.78 -14.21 22.73
CA LEU A 223 -7.65 -14.21 24.18
C LEU A 223 -6.17 -14.15 24.58
N VAL A 224 -5.87 -13.34 25.59
CA VAL A 224 -4.58 -13.34 26.28
C VAL A 224 -4.82 -13.57 27.76
N VAL A 225 -4.29 -14.67 28.29
CA VAL A 225 -4.40 -15.04 29.70
C VAL A 225 -3.04 -14.91 30.36
N PHE A 226 -2.92 -14.03 31.36
CA PHE A 226 -1.74 -13.97 32.21
C PHE A 226 -1.73 -15.16 33.15
N VAL A 227 -0.68 -15.97 33.05
CA VAL A 227 -0.41 -17.06 33.97
C VAL A 227 0.62 -16.62 35.01
N THR A 228 0.37 -16.96 36.26
CA THR A 228 1.36 -16.76 37.31
C THR A 228 2.44 -17.81 37.10
N ALA A 229 3.71 -17.41 37.04
CA ALA A 229 4.80 -18.38 36.99
C ALA A 229 4.71 -19.25 38.26
N GLU A 230 4.44 -20.54 38.10
CA GLU A 230 4.61 -21.49 39.20
C GLU A 230 6.08 -21.41 39.63
N ARG A 231 6.30 -21.13 40.93
CA ARG A 231 7.63 -21.07 41.54
C ARG A 231 8.11 -22.45 41.93
#